data_AF-S3X7M0-F1
#
_entry.id   AF-S3X7M0-F1
#
_cell.length_a   1.000
_cell.length_b   1.000
_cell.length_c   1.000
_cell.angle_alpha   90.00
_cell.angle_beta   90.00
_cell.angle_gamma   90.00
#
_symmetry.space_group_name_H-M   'P 1'
#
loop_
_entity.id
_entity.type
_entity.pdbx_description
1 polymer ?
#
loop_
_entity_poly.entity_id
_entity_poly.type
_entity_poly.pdbx_seq_one_letter_code
_entity_poly.pdbx_strand_id
1 'polypeptide(L)'
;MGILEPIKPTILAVRLISNVDRGFAEFLDLQDHHRALGIITCDIDDSLYVSLDEATKFAEVDVVYAKSFYAGSAHASGPLSGEIIGMLAGPTPAEVRSGIDACVAHAEEKAWFYAADEAGELAFFPHLISATGTYLSKEAGINPGESLAYLIAPPLEATWGLDLAMKAADVDMKVHFAPPSETNFSGGLLTGSQSACRAACAAFQSAVLDVASAPKQY
;
A
#
# COMPACT_ATOMS: atom_id res chain seq x y z
N MET A 1 -9.08 -16.59 13.89
CA MET A 1 -8.02 -15.57 13.86
C MET A 1 -8.02 -14.90 15.25
N GLY A 2 -6.90 -14.39 15.76
CA GLY A 2 -6.89 -13.52 16.93
C GLY A 2 -7.08 -12.07 16.54
N ILE A 3 -7.63 -11.24 17.43
CA ILE A 3 -7.57 -9.78 17.27
C ILE A 3 -6.09 -9.35 17.17
N LEU A 4 -5.77 -8.52 16.19
CA LEU A 4 -4.42 -8.09 15.81
C LEU A 4 -3.51 -9.23 15.29
N GLU A 5 -4.07 -10.37 14.89
CA GLU A 5 -3.33 -11.35 14.12
C GLU A 5 -3.02 -10.79 12.72
N PRO A 6 -1.77 -10.87 12.23
CA PRO A 6 -1.39 -10.31 10.95
C PRO A 6 -1.98 -11.12 9.78
N ILE A 7 -2.57 -10.40 8.83
CA ILE A 7 -3.06 -10.91 7.56
C ILE A 7 -1.96 -10.60 6.53
N LYS A 8 -1.13 -11.62 6.27
CA LYS A 8 0.04 -11.46 5.41
C LYS A 8 -0.36 -11.56 3.93
N PRO A 9 0.16 -10.65 3.08
CA PRO A 9 -0.02 -10.74 1.65
C PRO A 9 0.75 -11.92 1.06
N THR A 10 0.25 -12.41 -0.06
CA THR A 10 0.91 -13.38 -0.94
C THR A 10 1.23 -12.71 -2.27
N ILE A 11 2.50 -12.77 -2.67
CA ILE A 11 2.88 -12.43 -4.04
C ILE A 11 2.43 -13.57 -4.97
N LEU A 12 1.56 -13.26 -5.93
CA LEU A 12 0.90 -14.28 -6.75
C LEU A 12 1.67 -14.57 -8.04
N ALA A 13 2.18 -13.52 -8.70
CA ALA A 13 3.00 -13.66 -9.89
C ALA A 13 4.02 -12.54 -10.02
N VAL A 14 5.19 -12.90 -10.57
CA VAL A 14 6.28 -11.97 -10.87
C VAL A 14 6.86 -12.27 -12.26
N ARG A 15 7.06 -11.24 -13.09
CA ARG A 15 7.77 -11.36 -14.38
C ARG A 15 8.71 -10.18 -14.60
N LEU A 16 9.86 -10.47 -15.22
CA LEU A 16 10.85 -9.49 -15.64
C LEU A 16 10.91 -9.46 -17.17
N ILE A 17 10.76 -8.28 -17.75
CA ILE A 17 10.98 -8.00 -19.16
C ILE A 17 12.32 -7.26 -19.27
N SER A 18 13.33 -7.92 -19.81
CA SER A 18 14.70 -7.37 -19.86
C SER A 18 14.86 -6.20 -20.84
N ASN A 19 14.00 -6.12 -21.84
CA ASN A 19 14.00 -5.04 -22.83
C ASN A 19 12.56 -4.85 -23.32
N VAL A 20 11.90 -3.80 -22.83
CA VAL A 20 10.51 -3.50 -23.16
C VAL A 20 10.38 -3.14 -24.65
N ASP A 21 9.29 -3.57 -25.27
CA ASP A 21 8.95 -3.14 -26.63
C ASP A 21 8.69 -1.63 -26.65
N ARG A 22 9.14 -0.93 -27.71
CA ARG A 22 9.03 0.53 -27.79
C ARG A 22 7.59 1.02 -27.89
N GLY A 23 6.73 0.31 -28.61
CA GLY A 23 5.33 0.68 -28.73
C GLY A 23 4.61 0.52 -27.40
N PHE A 24 4.94 -0.53 -26.64
CA PHE A 24 4.38 -0.71 -25.30
C PHE A 24 4.93 0.28 -24.28
N ALA A 25 6.21 0.63 -24.37
CA ALA A 25 6.83 1.66 -23.52
C ALA A 25 6.15 3.02 -23.68
N GLU A 26 5.75 3.39 -24.90
CA GLU A 26 4.99 4.63 -25.17
C GLU A 26 3.62 4.63 -24.49
N PHE A 27 2.90 3.51 -24.50
CA PHE A 27 1.61 3.40 -23.80
C PHE A 27 1.72 3.49 -22.28
N LEU A 28 2.86 3.08 -21.72
CA LEU A 28 3.16 3.14 -20.29
C LEU A 28 3.83 4.47 -19.88
N ASP A 29 4.01 5.41 -20.83
CA ASP A 29 4.71 6.68 -20.61
C ASP A 29 6.10 6.51 -19.96
N LEU A 30 6.81 5.45 -20.39
CA LEU A 30 8.14 5.14 -19.86
C LEU A 30 9.16 6.19 -20.31
N GLN A 31 10.05 6.56 -19.39
CA GLN A 31 11.13 7.50 -19.68
C GLN A 31 12.22 6.83 -20.53
N ASP A 32 13.05 7.61 -21.23
CA ASP A 32 14.09 7.08 -22.12
C ASP A 32 15.07 6.10 -21.44
N HIS A 33 15.30 6.30 -20.13
CA HIS A 33 16.16 5.46 -19.32
C HIS A 33 15.48 4.17 -18.85
N HIS A 34 14.15 4.04 -18.91
CA HIS A 34 13.42 2.83 -18.53
C HIS A 34 13.51 1.77 -19.63
N ARG A 35 14.41 0.79 -19.45
CA ARG A 35 14.67 -0.28 -20.43
C ARG A 35 14.05 -1.61 -20.05
N ALA A 36 14.02 -1.91 -18.75
CA ALA A 36 13.49 -3.15 -18.22
C ALA A 36 12.23 -2.88 -17.38
N LEU A 37 11.36 -3.87 -17.29
CA LEU A 37 10.10 -3.79 -16.55
C LEU A 37 9.92 -5.01 -15.65
N GLY A 38 9.57 -4.78 -14.38
CA GLY A 38 9.17 -5.78 -13.42
C GLY A 38 7.66 -5.69 -13.22
N ILE A 39 6.96 -6.81 -13.28
CA ILE A 39 5.50 -6.88 -13.13
C ILE A 39 5.21 -7.80 -11.96
N ILE A 40 4.41 -7.31 -11.01
CA ILE A 40 4.09 -8.00 -9.75
C ILE A 40 2.58 -7.95 -9.53
N THR A 41 1.98 -9.08 -9.14
CA THR A 41 0.59 -9.11 -8.62
C THR A 41 0.56 -9.66 -7.20
N CYS A 42 -0.39 -9.17 -6.41
CA CYS A 42 -0.53 -9.50 -5.00
C CYS A 42 -2.02 -9.62 -4.62
N ASP A 43 -2.31 -10.40 -3.59
CA ASP A 43 -3.65 -10.57 -3.03
C ASP A 43 -4.06 -9.46 -2.04
N ILE A 44 -3.15 -8.53 -1.70
CA ILE A 44 -3.46 -7.34 -0.89
C ILE A 44 -2.84 -6.11 -1.55
N ASP A 45 -3.67 -5.12 -1.86
CA ASP A 45 -3.26 -3.93 -2.63
C ASP A 45 -2.35 -2.96 -1.86
N ASP A 46 -2.77 -2.44 -0.70
CA ASP A 46 -1.99 -1.47 0.06
C ASP A 46 -0.64 -2.05 0.54
N SER A 47 -0.60 -3.36 0.81
CA SER A 47 0.65 -4.09 1.06
C SER A 47 1.63 -3.97 -0.11
N LEU A 48 1.15 -4.13 -1.34
CA LEU A 48 1.99 -4.01 -2.53
C LEU A 48 2.31 -2.55 -2.86
N TYR A 49 1.39 -1.59 -2.68
CA TYR A 49 1.69 -0.16 -2.87
C TYR A 49 2.85 0.32 -1.99
N VAL A 50 2.83 -0.02 -0.70
CA VAL A 50 3.92 0.31 0.23
C VAL A 50 5.21 -0.41 -0.17
N SER A 51 5.12 -1.66 -0.60
CA SER A 51 6.29 -2.45 -0.99
C SER A 51 6.93 -1.97 -2.30
N LEU A 52 6.12 -1.45 -3.24
CA LEU A 52 6.60 -0.80 -4.46
C LEU A 52 7.36 0.49 -4.13
N ASP A 53 6.88 1.28 -3.17
CA ASP A 53 7.60 2.45 -2.66
C ASP A 53 8.92 2.06 -2.00
N GLU A 54 8.92 0.98 -1.21
CA GLU A 54 10.13 0.43 -0.62
C GLU A 54 11.18 0.13 -1.69
N ALA A 55 10.79 -0.50 -2.80
CA ALA A 55 11.69 -0.84 -3.90
C ALA A 55 12.46 0.36 -4.45
N THR A 56 11.81 1.54 -4.54
CA THR A 56 12.44 2.78 -5.04
C THR A 56 13.57 3.30 -4.14
N LYS A 57 13.69 2.79 -2.90
CA LYS A 57 14.78 3.14 -1.98
C LYS A 57 16.00 2.21 -2.10
N PHE A 58 15.82 1.03 -2.68
CA PHE A 58 16.85 -0.02 -2.72
C PHE A 58 17.41 -0.29 -4.12
N ALA A 59 16.75 0.20 -5.17
CA ALA A 59 17.19 0.06 -6.55
C ALA A 59 16.85 1.32 -7.35
N GLU A 60 17.55 1.52 -8.47
CA GLU A 60 17.26 2.59 -9.43
C GLU A 60 16.03 2.22 -10.27
N VAL A 61 14.86 2.25 -9.63
CA VAL A 61 13.58 1.89 -10.22
C VAL A 61 12.49 2.90 -9.89
N ASP A 62 11.58 3.09 -10.83
CA ASP A 62 10.37 3.90 -10.65
C ASP A 62 9.13 3.01 -10.70
N VAL A 63 8.14 3.34 -9.89
CA VAL A 63 6.78 2.76 -10.01
C VAL A 63 6.08 3.47 -11.16
N VAL A 64 5.93 2.78 -12.29
CA VAL A 64 5.35 3.34 -13.52
C VAL A 64 3.87 3.00 -13.68
N TYR A 65 3.40 1.99 -12.97
CA TYR A 65 1.99 1.64 -12.93
C TYR A 65 1.69 0.89 -11.63
N ALA A 66 0.63 1.27 -10.92
CA ALA A 66 0.16 0.53 -9.77
C ALA A 66 -1.35 0.73 -9.64
N LYS A 67 -2.13 -0.34 -9.71
CA LYS A 67 -3.59 -0.23 -9.70
C LYS A 67 -4.28 -1.43 -9.07
N SER A 68 -5.17 -1.14 -8.12
CA SER A 68 -6.07 -2.11 -7.51
C SER A 68 -7.15 -2.61 -8.47
N PHE A 69 -7.70 -3.78 -8.19
CA PHE A 69 -8.77 -4.41 -8.95
C PHE A 69 -10.10 -4.33 -8.20
N TYR A 70 -11.18 -4.20 -8.97
CA TYR A 70 -12.51 -4.05 -8.40
C TYR A 70 -12.93 -5.27 -7.59
N ALA A 71 -13.50 -5.00 -6.42
CA ALA A 71 -14.04 -5.96 -5.45
C ALA A 71 -13.01 -6.85 -4.72
N GLY A 72 -11.70 -6.60 -4.87
CA GLY A 72 -10.67 -7.28 -4.08
C GLY A 72 -10.46 -8.76 -4.43
N SER A 73 -9.55 -9.40 -3.69
CA SER A 73 -9.01 -10.72 -4.02
C SER A 73 -10.03 -11.85 -3.86
N ALA A 74 -11.06 -11.65 -3.03
CA ALA A 74 -12.18 -12.58 -2.92
C ALA A 74 -13.00 -12.70 -4.22
N HIS A 75 -12.83 -11.76 -5.15
CA HIS A 75 -13.54 -11.69 -6.44
C HIS A 75 -12.58 -11.63 -7.64
N ALA A 76 -11.35 -12.11 -7.48
CA ALA A 76 -10.31 -12.11 -8.50
C ALA A 76 -10.73 -12.86 -9.79
N SER A 77 -10.37 -12.32 -10.97
CA SER A 77 -10.68 -12.93 -12.27
C SER A 77 -9.93 -14.24 -12.55
N GLY A 78 -8.88 -14.54 -11.78
CA GLY A 78 -8.08 -15.74 -11.92
C GLY A 78 -7.06 -15.86 -10.78
N PRO A 79 -6.40 -17.02 -10.66
CA PRO A 79 -5.55 -17.35 -9.51
C PRO A 79 -4.30 -16.48 -9.36
N LEU A 80 -3.91 -15.74 -10.41
CA LEU A 80 -2.73 -14.87 -10.42
C LEU A 80 -3.09 -13.38 -10.40
N SER A 81 -4.38 -13.05 -10.40
CA SER A 81 -4.82 -11.65 -10.40
C SER A 81 -4.64 -11.04 -9.01
N GLY A 82 -5.16 -11.69 -7.96
CA GLY A 82 -5.28 -11.05 -6.66
C GLY A 82 -6.15 -9.80 -6.77
N GLU A 83 -5.68 -8.70 -6.18
CA GLU A 83 -6.38 -7.42 -6.21
C GLU A 83 -5.52 -6.23 -6.59
N ILE A 84 -4.28 -6.44 -7.04
CA ILE A 84 -3.42 -5.36 -7.51
C ILE A 84 -2.42 -5.86 -8.55
N ILE A 85 -2.06 -4.98 -9.48
CA ILE A 85 -0.85 -5.10 -10.29
C ILE A 85 0.05 -3.88 -10.11
N GLY A 86 1.33 -4.13 -9.88
CA GLY A 86 2.41 -3.15 -9.82
C GLY A 86 3.43 -3.37 -10.93
N MET A 87 3.99 -2.27 -11.45
CA MET A 87 5.05 -2.29 -12.43
C MET A 87 6.21 -1.37 -12.01
N LEU A 88 7.41 -1.94 -11.94
CA LEU A 88 8.67 -1.24 -11.69
C LEU A 88 9.44 -1.11 -13.00
N ALA A 89 9.88 0.09 -13.37
CA ALA A 89 10.74 0.30 -14.53
C ALA A 89 12.13 0.77 -14.10
N GLY A 90 13.17 0.34 -14.80
CA GLY A 90 14.55 0.70 -14.48
C GLY A 90 15.49 0.60 -15.67
N PRO A 91 16.73 1.07 -15.53
CA PRO A 91 17.69 1.17 -16.62
C PRO A 91 18.27 -0.16 -17.06
N THR A 92 18.27 -1.15 -16.17
CA THR A 92 18.78 -2.48 -16.47
C THR A 92 17.90 -3.56 -15.86
N PRO A 93 17.93 -4.80 -16.39
CA PRO A 93 17.26 -5.93 -15.76
C PRO A 93 17.77 -6.25 -14.36
N ALA A 94 18.99 -5.83 -14.02
CA ALA A 94 19.58 -6.03 -12.70
C ALA A 94 18.95 -5.11 -11.65
N GLU A 95 18.79 -3.81 -11.97
CA GLU A 95 18.11 -2.85 -11.09
C GLU A 95 16.65 -3.25 -10.87
N VAL A 96 15.94 -3.60 -11.94
CA VAL A 96 14.55 -4.05 -11.83
C VAL A 96 14.43 -5.32 -10.99
N ARG A 97 15.36 -6.28 -11.14
CA ARG A 97 15.39 -7.47 -10.26
C ARG A 97 15.60 -7.09 -8.80
N SER A 98 16.54 -6.20 -8.50
CA SER A 98 16.78 -5.75 -7.13
C SER A 98 15.56 -5.03 -6.55
N GLY A 99 14.85 -4.24 -7.35
CA GLY A 99 13.59 -3.60 -6.95
C GLY A 99 12.47 -4.62 -6.69
N ILE A 100 12.31 -5.63 -7.56
CA ILE A 100 11.39 -6.75 -7.33
C ILE A 100 11.71 -7.47 -6.02
N ASP A 101 12.98 -7.83 -5.80
CA ASP A 101 13.40 -8.59 -4.62
C ASP A 101 13.12 -7.79 -3.33
N ALA A 102 13.38 -6.47 -3.32
CA ALA A 102 13.05 -5.58 -2.22
C ALA A 102 11.53 -5.45 -1.98
N CYS A 103 10.75 -5.34 -3.06
CA CYS A 103 9.29 -5.28 -3.01
C CYS A 103 8.70 -6.58 -2.41
N VAL A 104 9.13 -7.74 -2.90
CA VAL A 104 8.62 -9.03 -2.43
C VAL A 104 8.95 -9.22 -0.95
N ALA A 105 10.20 -8.97 -0.55
CA ALA A 105 10.61 -9.09 0.85
C ALA A 105 9.81 -8.15 1.76
N HIS A 106 9.58 -6.89 1.36
CA HIS A 106 8.85 -5.94 2.18
C HIS A 106 7.37 -6.35 2.38
N ALA A 107 6.72 -6.84 1.32
CA ALA A 107 5.34 -7.32 1.40
C ALA A 107 5.23 -8.50 2.38
N GLU A 108 6.12 -9.48 2.23
CA GLU A 108 6.08 -10.71 3.03
C GLU A 108 6.51 -10.51 4.49
N GLU A 109 7.30 -9.47 4.79
CA GLU A 109 7.92 -9.27 6.11
C GLU A 109 7.35 -8.10 6.93
N LYS A 110 6.75 -7.08 6.31
CA LYS A 110 6.45 -5.81 7.01
C LYS A 110 5.10 -5.18 6.70
N ALA A 111 4.64 -5.20 5.46
CA ALA A 111 3.43 -4.48 5.05
C ALA A 111 2.19 -5.37 5.14
N TRP A 112 1.62 -5.55 6.34
CA TRP A 112 0.49 -6.45 6.58
C TRP A 112 -0.75 -5.73 7.10
N PHE A 113 -1.93 -6.24 6.72
CA PHE A 113 -3.17 -5.93 7.40
C PHE A 113 -3.25 -6.69 8.74
N TYR A 114 -4.20 -6.31 9.57
CA TYR A 114 -4.46 -6.96 10.85
C TYR A 114 -5.96 -7.22 11.00
N ALA A 115 -6.30 -8.36 11.61
CA ALA A 115 -7.67 -8.67 11.97
C ALA A 115 -8.16 -7.76 13.12
N ALA A 116 -9.32 -7.14 12.96
CA ALA A 116 -9.99 -6.36 14.00
C ALA A 116 -10.97 -7.19 14.85
N ASP A 117 -11.32 -8.40 14.39
CA ASP A 117 -12.19 -9.35 15.08
C ASP A 117 -11.59 -10.76 15.12
N GLU A 118 -12.17 -11.64 15.94
CA GLU A 118 -11.70 -13.04 16.06
C GLU A 118 -12.03 -13.88 14.82
N ALA A 119 -13.07 -13.47 14.07
CA ALA A 119 -13.45 -14.12 12.83
C ALA A 119 -12.42 -13.85 11.71
N GLY A 120 -11.72 -12.70 11.78
CA GLY A 120 -10.84 -12.24 10.73
C GLY A 120 -11.59 -11.69 9.52
N GLU A 121 -12.85 -11.28 9.70
CA GLU A 121 -13.73 -10.77 8.65
C GLU A 121 -13.59 -9.24 8.51
N LEU A 122 -13.13 -8.56 9.55
CA LEU A 122 -12.80 -7.13 9.52
C LEU A 122 -11.28 -6.96 9.54
N ALA A 123 -10.71 -6.39 8.48
CA ALA A 123 -9.28 -6.15 8.34
C ALA A 123 -8.97 -4.65 8.24
N PHE A 124 -7.81 -4.23 8.73
CA PHE A 124 -7.34 -2.85 8.61
C PHE A 124 -5.81 -2.77 8.54
N PHE A 125 -5.29 -1.64 8.06
CA PHE A 125 -3.88 -1.40 7.78
C PHE A 125 -3.41 -0.10 8.46
N PRO A 126 -2.88 -0.16 9.70
CA PRO A 126 -2.36 0.99 10.44
C PRO A 126 -0.84 1.13 10.24
N HIS A 127 -0.37 1.32 9.00
CA HIS A 127 1.05 1.15 8.68
C HIS A 127 1.85 2.46 8.79
N LEU A 128 2.98 2.40 9.50
CA LEU A 128 3.94 3.52 9.58
C LEU A 128 5.05 3.35 8.55
N ILE A 129 5.15 4.29 7.62
CA ILE A 129 6.28 4.45 6.72
C ILE A 129 7.23 5.48 7.36
N SER A 130 8.35 5.01 7.91
CA SER A 130 9.29 5.91 8.60
C SER A 130 9.96 6.90 7.66
N ALA A 131 10.25 6.47 6.44
CA ALA A 131 10.85 7.26 5.37
C ALA A 131 10.34 6.72 4.04
N THR A 132 9.58 7.55 3.34
CA THR A 132 8.99 7.26 2.03
C THR A 132 10.06 7.19 0.94
N GLY A 133 9.81 6.36 -0.07
CA GLY A 133 10.50 6.34 -1.34
C GLY A 133 9.98 7.40 -2.29
N THR A 134 10.28 7.28 -3.58
CA THR A 134 9.87 8.28 -4.58
C THR A 134 8.40 8.18 -4.95
N TYR A 135 7.79 6.99 -4.82
CA TYR A 135 6.41 6.73 -5.24
C TYR A 135 5.39 7.36 -4.28
N LEU A 136 5.37 6.94 -3.01
CA LEU A 136 4.38 7.43 -2.06
C LEU A 136 4.62 8.89 -1.66
N SER A 137 5.85 9.38 -1.77
CA SER A 137 6.14 10.81 -1.64
C SER A 137 5.43 11.63 -2.71
N LYS A 138 5.50 11.16 -3.96
CA LYS A 138 4.82 11.80 -5.09
C LYS A 138 3.31 11.76 -4.91
N GLU A 139 2.75 10.60 -4.56
CA GLU A 139 1.30 10.45 -4.34
C GLU A 139 0.79 11.33 -3.18
N ALA A 140 1.57 11.48 -2.11
CA ALA A 140 1.23 12.34 -0.97
C ALA A 140 1.61 13.81 -1.15
N GLY A 141 2.30 14.19 -2.24
CA GLY A 141 2.78 15.56 -2.44
C GLY A 141 3.76 16.03 -1.36
N ILE A 142 4.64 15.13 -0.88
CA ILE A 142 5.69 15.39 0.11
C ILE A 142 7.07 15.09 -0.47
N ASN A 143 8.14 15.42 0.25
CA ASN A 143 9.50 15.12 -0.16
C ASN A 143 9.86 13.65 0.15
N PRO A 144 10.62 12.98 -0.72
CA PRO A 144 11.23 11.69 -0.42
C PRO A 144 11.95 11.67 0.93
N GLY A 145 11.68 10.63 1.72
CA GLY A 145 12.23 10.45 3.06
C GLY A 145 11.38 11.01 4.19
N GLU A 146 10.34 11.80 3.91
CA GLU A 146 9.36 12.21 4.92
C GLU A 146 8.53 11.01 5.41
N SER A 147 8.02 11.07 6.64
CA SER A 147 7.24 9.98 7.24
C SER A 147 5.77 10.03 6.81
N LEU A 148 5.14 8.86 6.69
CA LEU A 148 3.71 8.71 6.44
C LEU A 148 3.08 7.70 7.40
N ALA A 149 1.87 8.01 7.87
CA ALA A 149 0.92 7.02 8.35
C ALA A 149 -0.02 6.67 7.19
N TYR A 150 0.06 5.43 6.72
CA TYR A 150 -0.81 4.87 5.69
C TYR A 150 -1.91 4.09 6.40
N LEU A 151 -3.14 4.63 6.38
CA LEU A 151 -4.24 4.16 7.22
C LEU A 151 -5.41 3.71 6.36
N ILE A 152 -5.74 2.42 6.39
CA ILE A 152 -6.84 1.82 5.61
C ILE A 152 -7.72 0.96 6.50
N ALA A 153 -9.03 1.05 6.32
CA ALA A 153 -10.03 0.18 6.94
C ALA A 153 -11.31 0.18 6.07
N PRO A 154 -12.34 -0.63 6.41
CA PRO A 154 -13.61 -0.54 5.70
C PRO A 154 -14.26 0.86 5.88
N PRO A 155 -15.29 1.21 5.08
CA PRO A 155 -15.69 2.59 4.87
C PRO A 155 -16.02 3.41 6.14
N LEU A 156 -16.74 2.83 7.09
CA LEU A 156 -17.17 3.54 8.30
C LEU A 156 -16.00 3.66 9.29
N GLU A 157 -15.31 2.55 9.49
CA GLU A 157 -14.15 2.36 10.35
C GLU A 157 -13.03 3.32 9.97
N ALA A 158 -12.74 3.45 8.68
CA ALA A 158 -11.72 4.37 8.17
C ALA A 158 -12.12 5.82 8.42
N THR A 159 -13.37 6.19 8.11
CA THR A 159 -13.84 7.57 8.30
C THR A 159 -13.76 7.99 9.77
N TRP A 160 -14.21 7.11 10.67
CA TRP A 160 -14.10 7.32 12.12
C TRP A 160 -12.66 7.36 12.60
N GLY A 161 -11.86 6.38 12.18
CA GLY A 161 -10.48 6.24 12.60
C GLY A 161 -9.58 7.38 12.15
N LEU A 162 -9.78 7.92 10.94
CA LEU A 162 -9.00 9.04 10.42
C LEU A 162 -9.21 10.31 11.25
N ASP A 163 -10.46 10.62 11.61
CA ASP A 163 -10.76 11.78 12.47
C ASP A 163 -10.09 11.66 13.84
N LEU A 164 -10.16 10.48 14.47
CA LEU A 164 -9.49 10.24 15.75
C LEU A 164 -7.96 10.23 15.62
N ALA A 165 -7.40 9.72 14.53
CA ALA A 165 -5.97 9.72 14.27
C ALA A 165 -5.42 11.16 14.14
N MET A 166 -6.11 12.01 13.39
CA MET A 166 -5.75 13.42 13.23
C MET A 166 -5.90 14.23 14.53
N LYS A 167 -6.85 13.89 15.40
CA LYS A 167 -7.00 14.53 16.72
C LYS A 167 -5.94 14.08 17.72
N ALA A 168 -5.42 12.87 17.57
CA ALA A 168 -4.47 12.27 18.51
C ALA A 168 -3.01 12.69 18.27
N ALA A 169 -2.67 13.19 17.09
CA ALA A 169 -1.30 13.52 16.70
C ALA A 169 -1.23 14.77 15.82
N ASP A 170 -0.09 15.45 15.86
CA ASP A 170 0.21 16.58 14.97
C ASP A 170 0.56 16.07 13.56
N VAL A 171 -0.48 15.78 12.78
CA VAL A 171 -0.38 15.23 11.41
C VAL A 171 -1.34 15.95 10.45
N ASP A 172 -0.90 16.07 9.20
CA ASP A 172 -1.69 16.62 8.10
C ASP A 172 -2.20 15.51 7.18
N MET A 173 -3.48 15.56 6.80
CA MET A 173 -4.04 14.73 5.74
C MET A 173 -3.49 15.19 4.38
N LYS A 174 -2.75 14.31 3.71
CA LYS A 174 -2.22 14.55 2.36
C LYS A 174 -3.10 13.95 1.28
N VAL A 175 -3.59 12.74 1.52
CA VAL A 175 -4.49 12.04 0.60
C VAL A 175 -5.63 11.45 1.40
N HIS A 176 -6.85 11.65 0.92
CA HIS A 176 -8.05 10.99 1.44
C HIS A 176 -8.58 10.04 0.36
N PHE A 177 -8.49 8.74 0.63
CA PHE A 177 -9.06 7.70 -0.21
C PHE A 177 -10.55 7.57 0.15
N ALA A 178 -11.38 8.36 -0.52
CA ALA A 178 -12.82 8.37 -0.29
C ALA A 178 -13.45 7.00 -0.61
N PRO A 179 -14.42 6.52 0.19
CA PRO A 179 -15.05 5.23 -0.07
C PRO A 179 -16.00 5.29 -1.28
N PRO A 180 -16.08 4.22 -2.09
CA PRO A 180 -15.22 3.04 -2.07
C PRO A 180 -13.96 3.24 -2.93
N SER A 181 -12.81 2.74 -2.46
CA SER A 181 -11.72 2.33 -3.36
C SER A 181 -12.18 1.17 -4.27
N GLU A 182 -11.38 0.78 -5.27
CA GLU A 182 -11.66 -0.40 -6.07
C GLU A 182 -11.92 -1.66 -5.22
N THR A 183 -11.25 -1.79 -4.07
CA THR A 183 -11.38 -2.92 -3.14
C THR A 183 -12.51 -2.76 -2.10
N ASN A 184 -13.31 -1.69 -2.18
CA ASN A 184 -14.35 -1.31 -1.22
C ASN A 184 -13.85 -0.88 0.17
N PHE A 185 -12.60 -0.43 0.25
CA PHE A 185 -12.01 0.15 1.45
C PHE A 185 -12.02 1.68 1.38
N SER A 186 -11.48 2.31 2.42
CA SER A 186 -11.28 3.75 2.55
C SER A 186 -10.08 4.02 3.43
N GLY A 187 -9.54 5.24 3.37
CA GLY A 187 -8.40 5.56 4.20
C GLY A 187 -7.74 6.90 3.88
N GLY A 188 -6.48 7.03 4.26
CA GLY A 188 -5.70 8.20 3.92
C GLY A 188 -4.21 8.07 4.21
N LEU A 189 -3.47 9.02 3.65
CA LEU A 189 -2.05 9.25 3.92
C LEU A 189 -1.94 10.49 4.80
N LEU A 190 -1.46 10.30 6.03
CA LEU A 190 -1.17 11.39 6.97
C LEU A 190 0.33 11.58 7.08
N THR A 191 0.81 12.82 7.10
CA THR A 191 2.24 13.13 7.30
C THR A 191 2.46 14.00 8.52
N GLY A 192 3.69 13.98 9.04
CA GLY A 192 4.13 14.73 10.20
C GLY A 192 5.48 14.20 10.66
N SER A 193 5.87 14.48 11.90
CA SER A 193 7.03 13.79 12.48
C SER A 193 6.80 12.27 12.53
N GLN A 194 7.86 11.46 12.46
CA GLN A 194 7.74 10.01 12.56
C GLN A 194 6.99 9.56 13.83
N SER A 195 7.19 10.25 14.96
CA SER A 195 6.47 9.99 16.21
C SER A 195 4.99 10.37 16.14
N ALA A 196 4.65 11.44 15.43
CA ALA A 196 3.26 11.84 15.21
C ALA A 196 2.55 10.83 14.29
N CYS A 197 3.17 10.40 13.19
CA CYS A 197 2.63 9.35 12.34
C CYS A 197 2.42 8.04 13.11
N ARG A 198 3.37 7.65 13.98
CA ARG A 198 3.21 6.46 14.84
C ARG A 198 2.01 6.59 15.79
N ALA A 199 1.84 7.77 16.40
CA ALA A 199 0.70 8.04 17.29
C ALA A 199 -0.63 8.01 16.51
N ALA A 200 -0.66 8.54 15.29
CA ALA A 200 -1.80 8.47 14.39
C ALA A 200 -2.17 7.01 14.04
N CYS A 201 -1.19 6.17 13.68
CA CYS A 201 -1.41 4.73 13.44
C CYS A 201 -2.03 4.03 14.67
N ALA A 202 -1.51 4.30 15.86
CA ALA A 202 -2.02 3.70 17.10
C ALA A 202 -3.45 4.15 17.41
N ALA A 203 -3.75 5.44 17.23
CA ALA A 203 -5.10 5.98 17.44
C ALA A 203 -6.11 5.43 16.40
N PHE A 204 -5.70 5.34 15.13
CA PHE A 204 -6.49 4.71 14.08
C PHE A 204 -6.81 3.26 14.41
N GLN A 205 -5.81 2.47 14.82
CA GLN A 205 -6.00 1.09 15.25
C GLN A 205 -7.02 0.98 16.40
N SER A 206 -6.86 1.79 17.46
CA SER A 206 -7.81 1.78 18.58
C SER A 206 -9.23 2.13 18.14
N ALA A 207 -9.39 3.08 17.21
CA ALA A 207 -10.69 3.48 16.68
C ALA A 207 -11.36 2.36 15.87
N VAL A 208 -10.62 1.67 15.01
CA VAL A 208 -11.15 0.54 14.23
C VAL A 208 -11.58 -0.61 15.17
N LEU A 209 -10.76 -0.93 16.17
CA LEU A 209 -11.09 -1.97 17.16
C LEU A 209 -12.31 -1.62 18.01
N ASP A 210 -12.48 -0.35 18.37
CA ASP A 210 -13.66 0.14 19.09
C ASP A 210 -14.94 -0.07 18.26
N VAL A 211 -14.91 0.34 16.98
CA VAL A 211 -16.02 0.11 16.04
C VAL A 211 -16.30 -1.38 15.87
N ALA A 212 -15.27 -2.22 15.72
CA ALA A 212 -15.43 -3.66 15.60
C ALA A 212 -16.10 -4.28 16.83
N SER A 213 -15.81 -3.76 18.04
CA SER A 213 -16.37 -4.27 19.29
C SER A 213 -17.83 -3.86 19.55
N ALA A 214 -18.25 -2.69 19.03
CA ALA A 214 -19.57 -2.13 19.28
C ALA A 214 -20.13 -1.35 18.06
N PRO A 215 -20.34 -1.99 16.89
CA PRO A 215 -20.58 -1.30 15.61
C PRO A 215 -21.91 -0.54 15.50
N LYS A 216 -22.75 -0.58 16.55
CA LYS A 216 -24.07 0.09 16.60
C LYS A 216 -24.17 1.11 17.74
N GLN A 217 -23.09 1.31 18.49
CA GLN A 217 -23.00 2.33 19.53
C GLN A 217 -22.44 3.62 18.92
N TYR A 218 -23.02 4.77 19.27
CA TYR A 218 -22.69 6.10 18.72
C TYR A 218 -22.54 7.15 19.83
#